data_AF-A0A967GDJ1-F1
#
_entry.id   AF-A0A967GDJ1-F1
#
_cell.length_a   1.000
_cell.length_b   1.000
_cell.length_c   1.000
_cell.angle_alpha   90.00
_cell.angle_beta   90.00
_cell.angle_gamma   90.00
#
_symmetry.space_group_name_H-M   'P 1'
#
loop_
_entity.id
_entity.type
_entity.pdbx_description
1 polymer ?
#
loop_
_entity_poly.entity_id
_entity_poly.type
_entity_poly.pdbx_seq_one_letter_code
_entity_poly.pdbx_strand_id
1 'polypeptide(L)' 'MGNKADVSGNDLLYFWGHDPGTRVILLYLESFGNPKKFSRIARRVSRNKPIVVLKSGSSQAGA' A
#
# COMPACT_ATOMS: atom_id res chain seq x y z
N MET A 1 6.13 -11.23 -2.10
CA MET A 1 5.27 -11.96 -1.13
C MET A 1 4.51 -13.07 -1.86
N GLY A 2 4.60 -14.28 -1.30
CA GLY A 2 4.40 -15.55 -1.96
C GLY A 2 2.98 -15.82 -2.48
N ASN A 3 2.97 -16.68 -3.49
CA ASN A 3 1.82 -17.31 -4.11
C ASN A 3 0.97 -18.04 -3.05
N LYS A 4 -0.34 -17.75 -2.95
CA LYS A 4 -1.41 -18.37 -2.10
C LYS A 4 -1.92 -17.70 -0.81
N ALA A 5 -2.06 -16.38 -0.75
CA ALA A 5 -2.99 -15.73 0.21
C ALA A 5 -3.58 -14.47 -0.43
N ASP A 6 -4.85 -14.54 -0.84
CA ASP A 6 -5.51 -13.64 -1.80
C ASP A 6 -5.87 -12.24 -1.23
N VAL A 7 -5.02 -11.68 -0.36
CA VAL A 7 -5.19 -10.34 0.20
C VAL A 7 -4.16 -9.42 -0.42
N SER A 8 -4.59 -8.58 -1.35
CA SER A 8 -3.70 -7.61 -1.98
C SER A 8 -3.46 -6.43 -1.04
N GLY A 9 -2.36 -5.69 -1.23
CA GLY A 9 -2.13 -4.43 -0.51
C GLY A 9 -3.27 -3.40 -0.69
N ASN A 10 -4.08 -3.53 -1.74
CA ASN A 10 -5.27 -2.71 -1.92
C ASN A 10 -6.39 -3.08 -0.94
N ASP A 11 -6.54 -4.36 -0.61
CA ASP A 11 -7.55 -4.86 0.32
C ASP A 11 -7.20 -4.46 1.75
N LEU A 12 -5.90 -4.53 2.10
CA LEU A 12 -5.39 -4.02 3.37
C LEU A 12 -5.58 -2.51 3.51
N LEU A 13 -5.26 -1.73 2.45
CA LEU A 13 -5.50 -0.29 2.46
C LEU A 13 -6.98 0.06 2.63
N TYR A 14 -7.86 -0.70 1.98
CA TYR A 14 -9.30 -0.51 2.14
C TYR A 14 -9.72 -0.80 3.58
N PHE A 15 -9.33 -1.95 4.14
CA PHE A 15 -9.61 -2.35 5.51
C PHE A 15 -9.13 -1.29 6.53
N TRP A 16 -7.85 -0.91 6.47
CA TRP A 16 -7.28 0.11 7.37
C TRP A 16 -7.88 1.49 7.16
N GLY A 17 -8.40 1.82 5.99
CA GLY A 17 -9.17 3.03 5.76
C GLY A 17 -10.38 3.14 6.69
N HIS A 18 -11.01 2.01 7.01
CA HIS A 18 -12.24 1.92 7.81
C HIS A 18 -12.00 1.59 9.30
N ASP A 19 -10.82 1.08 9.67
CA ASP A 19 -10.51 0.73 11.06
C ASP A 19 -10.21 1.98 11.93
N PRO A 20 -11.05 2.35 12.92
CA PRO A 20 -10.81 3.52 13.77
C PRO A 20 -9.53 3.40 14.63
N GLY A 21 -9.02 2.18 14.88
CA GLY A 21 -7.77 1.96 15.61
C GLY A 21 -6.52 2.36 14.83
N THR A 22 -6.59 2.36 13.49
CA THR A 22 -5.46 2.68 12.62
C THR A 22 -5.36 4.18 12.38
N ARG A 23 -4.28 4.80 12.86
CA ARG A 23 -3.98 6.23 12.67
C ARG A 23 -2.97 6.53 11.56
N VAL A 24 -2.05 5.61 11.28
CA VAL A 24 -1.00 5.73 10.27
C VAL A 24 -0.79 4.39 9.59
N ILE A 25 -0.50 4.38 8.29
CA ILE A 25 -0.26 3.17 7.50
C ILE A 25 1.16 3.22 6.93
N LEU A 26 1.97 2.21 7.21
CA LEU A 26 3.31 2.04 6.62
C LEU A 26 3.29 0.84 5.66
N LEU A 27 3.70 1.05 4.42
CA LEU A 27 3.74 0.02 3.39
C LEU A 27 5.19 -0.21 2.92
N TYR A 28 5.61 -1.48 2.89
CA TYR A 28 6.82 -1.90 2.18
C TYR A 28 6.42 -2.49 0.84
N LEU A 29 6.85 -1.88 -0.27
CA LEU A 29 6.44 -2.27 -1.62
C LEU A 29 7.64 -2.62 -2.51
N GLU A 30 7.70 -3.87 -2.94
CA GLU A 30 8.67 -4.36 -3.93
C GLU A 30 8.21 -4.11 -5.37
N SER A 31 6.91 -4.16 -5.62
CA SER A 31 6.32 -3.81 -6.91
C SER A 31 4.84 -3.44 -6.75
N PHE A 32 4.27 -2.76 -7.74
CA PHE A 32 2.85 -2.46 -7.79
C PHE A 32 2.16 -3.40 -8.78
N GLY A 33 1.29 -4.31 -8.29
CA GLY A 33 0.51 -5.18 -9.18
C GLY A 33 -0.47 -4.41 -10.07
N ASN A 34 -1.20 -3.45 -9.50
CA ASN A 34 -2.06 -2.51 -10.25
C ASN A 34 -1.89 -1.08 -9.70
N PRO A 35 -0.95 -0.29 -10.26
CA PRO A 35 -0.66 1.06 -9.78
C PRO A 35 -1.86 2.00 -9.80
N LYS A 36 -2.75 1.88 -10.79
CA LYS A 36 -3.96 2.74 -10.91
C LYS A 36 -4.95 2.47 -9.77
N LYS A 37 -5.25 1.20 -9.49
CA LYS A 37 -6.13 0.80 -8.38
C LYS A 37 -5.53 1.23 -7.03
N PHE A 38 -4.22 1.02 -6.85
CA PHE A 38 -3.49 1.46 -5.66
C PHE A 38 -3.60 2.96 -5.43
N SER A 39 -3.25 3.78 -6.44
CA SER A 39 -3.28 5.24 -6.32
C SER A 39 -4.67 5.77 -5.96
N ARG A 40 -5.73 5.19 -6.54
CA ARG A 40 -7.12 5.58 -6.23
C ARG A 40 -7.49 5.32 -4.77
N ILE A 41 -7.15 4.13 -4.25
CA ILE A 41 -7.47 3.74 -2.88
C ILE A 41 -6.61 4.54 -1.90
N ALA A 42 -5.29 4.59 -2.13
CA ALA A 42 -4.35 5.33 -1.30
C ALA A 42 -4.76 6.80 -1.16
N ARG A 43 -5.16 7.47 -2.26
CA ARG A 43 -5.63 8.86 -2.22
C ARG A 43 -6.88 9.06 -1.37
N ARG A 44 -7.80 8.09 -1.34
CA ARG A 44 -9.01 8.18 -0.51
C ARG A 44 -8.65 8.02 0.96
N VAL A 45 -7.82 7.04 1.28
CA VAL A 45 -7.41 6.73 2.67
C VAL A 45 -6.52 7.84 3.24
N SER A 46 -5.61 8.38 2.43
CA SER A 46 -4.67 9.43 2.83
C SER A 46 -5.30 10.77 3.19
N ARG A 47 -6.59 10.97 2.89
CA ARG A 47 -7.35 12.16 3.34
C ARG A 47 -7.51 12.21 4.85
N ASN A 48 -7.58 11.03 5.47
CA ASN A 48 -7.85 10.91 6.91
C ASN A 48 -6.69 10.23 7.66
N LYS A 49 -5.90 9.40 6.97
CA LYS A 49 -4.85 8.56 7.59
C LYS A 49 -3.56 8.65 6.79
N PRO A 50 -2.48 9.24 7.32
CA PRO A 50 -1.20 9.32 6.62
C PRO A 50 -0.72 7.93 6.15
N ILE A 51 -0.22 7.86 4.91
CA ILE A 51 0.35 6.65 4.33
C ILE A 51 1.82 6.94 4.00
N VAL A 52 2.73 6.13 4.54
CA VAL A 52 4.16 6.16 4.22
C VAL A 52 4.50 4.91 3.45
N VAL A 53 5.25 5.05 2.35
CA VAL A 53 5.65 3.92 1.51
C VAL A 53 7.17 3.85 1.44
N LEU A 54 7.72 2.71 1.82
CA LEU A 54 9.09 2.34 1.55
C LEU A 54 9.12 1.48 0.27
N LYS A 55 9.63 2.04 -0.81
CA LYS A 55 9.80 1.35 -2.09
C LYS A 55 11.23 0.81 -2.18
N SER A 56 11.41 -0.51 -2.23
CA SER A 56 12.72 -1.11 -2.54
C SER A 56 12.99 -1.07 -4.05
N GLY A 57 14.26 -0.95 -4.46
CA GLY A 57 14.68 -0.97 -5.87
C GLY A 57 14.64 0.38 -6.61
N SER A 58 14.66 1.52 -5.91
CA SER A 58 14.75 2.84 -6.53
C SER A 58 16.18 3.31 -6.86
N SER A 59 17.21 2.52 -6.51
CA SER A 59 18.60 2.80 -6.91
C SER A 59 18.89 2.20 -8.27
N GLN A 60 19.62 2.92 -9.12
CA GLN A 60 20.13 2.46 -10.43
C GLN A 60 20.92 1.14 -10.33
N ALA A 61 21.46 0.81 -9.16
CA ALA A 61 22.22 -0.42 -8.88
C ALA A 61 21.35 -1.68 -8.62
N GLY A 62 20.03 -1.55 -8.59
CA GLY A 62 19.11 -2.66 -8.26
C GLY A 62 17.93 -2.82 -9.22
N ALA A 63 18.03 -2.24 -10.42
CA ALA A 63 17.08 -2.43 -11.52
C ALA A 63 17.52 -3.56 -12.45
#